data_AF-A0A1Y4MDH6-F1
#
_entry.id   AF-A0A1Y4MDH6-F1
#
_cell.length_a   1.000
_cell.length_b   1.000
_cell.length_c   1.000
_cell.angle_alpha   90.00
_cell.angle_beta   90.00
_cell.angle_gamma   90.00
#
_symmetry.space_group_name_H-M   'P 1'
#
loop_
_entity.id
_entity.type
_entity.pdbx_description
1 polymer ?
#
loop_
_entity_poly.entity_id
_entity_poly.type
_entity_poly.pdbx_seq_one_letter_code
_entity_poly.pdbx_strand_id
1 'polypeptide(L)'
;MDKSVHMHTDDFFHYLSKGAIPPHLPESNEQNLVVIEAFLEAAKRYARGGYDVIVDGIVGPWFLEPWRALVREDYEVHYIVLRASKEETMKRAVERSKLDRKTNVELVETMWEQFCNLGIYESNVIETTTYSIQEAVFAVKEKISSGAALLS
;
A
#
# COMPACT_ATOMS: atom_id res chain seq x y z
N MET A 1 -8.62 -10.92 19.21
CA MET A 1 -8.63 -10.52 17.79
C MET A 1 -9.83 -11.22 17.21
N ASP A 2 -10.97 -10.52 17.17
CA ASP A 2 -12.26 -11.20 16.93
C ASP A 2 -12.78 -10.93 15.52
N LYS A 3 -12.30 -9.85 14.87
CA LYS A 3 -12.68 -9.45 13.51
C LYS A 3 -11.52 -8.77 12.79
N SER A 4 -11.31 -9.12 11.54
CA SER A 4 -10.35 -8.47 10.66
C SER A 4 -10.89 -8.35 9.25
N VAL A 5 -10.33 -7.40 8.49
CA VAL A 5 -10.61 -7.23 7.07
C VAL A 5 -9.30 -7.01 6.33
N HIS A 6 -9.18 -7.69 5.19
CA HIS A 6 -8.10 -7.48 4.23
C HIS A 6 -8.69 -6.76 3.02
N MET A 7 -8.29 -5.51 2.83
CA MET A 7 -8.77 -4.66 1.75
C MET A 7 -7.74 -4.65 0.63
N HIS A 8 -7.98 -5.44 -0.42
CA HIS A 8 -7.17 -5.43 -1.63
C HIS A 8 -7.53 -4.20 -2.47
N THR A 9 -6.72 -3.14 -2.38
CA THR A 9 -7.06 -1.81 -2.89
C THR A 9 -7.16 -1.73 -4.42
N ASP A 10 -6.49 -2.62 -5.15
CA ASP A 10 -6.66 -2.75 -6.61
C ASP A 10 -8.13 -2.95 -7.02
N ASP A 11 -8.95 -3.55 -6.15
CA ASP A 11 -10.37 -3.79 -6.44
C ASP A 11 -11.15 -2.48 -6.56
N PHE A 12 -10.76 -1.44 -5.80
CA PHE A 12 -11.38 -0.13 -5.91
C PHE A 12 -11.11 0.53 -7.26
N PHE A 13 -9.93 0.28 -7.86
CA PHE A 13 -9.64 0.70 -9.22
C PHE A 13 -10.45 -0.10 -10.24
N HIS A 14 -10.67 -1.40 -10.02
CA HIS A 14 -11.50 -2.23 -10.89
C HIS A 14 -13.01 -1.90 -10.83
N TYR A 15 -13.48 -1.21 -9.79
CA TYR A 15 -14.86 -0.72 -9.73
C TYR A 15 -15.10 0.48 -10.66
N LEU A 16 -14.04 1.17 -11.09
CA LEU A 16 -14.16 2.24 -12.06
C LEU A 16 -14.61 1.66 -13.41
N SER A 17 -15.71 2.20 -13.93
CA SER A 17 -16.30 1.74 -15.20
C SER A 17 -16.06 2.79 -16.30
N LYS A 18 -17.02 3.68 -16.52
CA LYS A 18 -16.92 4.71 -17.55
C LYS A 18 -15.92 5.80 -17.15
N GLY A 19 -14.92 6.04 -18.00
CA GLY A 19 -13.94 7.10 -17.81
C GLY A 19 -12.74 6.73 -16.95
N ALA A 20 -12.55 5.44 -16.64
CA ALA A 20 -11.39 4.97 -15.89
C ALA A 20 -10.08 5.27 -16.64
N ILE A 21 -9.17 5.95 -15.96
CA ILE A 21 -7.80 6.21 -16.42
C ILE A 21 -6.88 5.20 -15.73
N PRO A 22 -5.98 4.50 -16.44
CA PRO A 22 -4.99 3.65 -15.79
C PRO A 22 -4.19 4.40 -14.70
N PRO A 23 -4.08 3.85 -13.47
CA PRO A 23 -3.61 4.59 -12.29
C PRO A 23 -2.12 4.98 -12.33
N HIS A 24 -1.37 4.47 -13.31
CA HIS A 24 0.04 4.82 -13.51
C HIS A 24 0.22 6.04 -14.42
N LEU A 25 -0.84 6.51 -15.09
CA LEU A 25 -0.74 7.66 -15.99
C LEU A 25 -0.78 8.98 -15.21
N PRO A 26 -0.04 10.02 -15.62
CA PRO A 26 -0.03 11.31 -14.93
C PRO A 26 -1.42 11.95 -14.78
N GLU A 27 -2.31 11.74 -15.76
CA GLU A 27 -3.68 12.26 -15.77
C GLU A 27 -4.59 11.59 -14.74
N SER A 28 -4.18 10.45 -14.19
CA SER A 28 -4.95 9.71 -13.18
C SER A 28 -4.85 10.28 -11.77
N ASN A 29 -4.02 11.31 -11.51
CA ASN A 29 -3.78 11.81 -10.16
C ASN A 29 -5.06 12.18 -9.37
N GLU A 30 -5.99 12.91 -10.00
CA GLU A 30 -7.27 13.26 -9.36
C GLU A 30 -8.14 12.02 -9.11
N GLN A 31 -8.19 11.10 -10.08
CA GLN A 31 -8.90 9.82 -9.94
C GLN A 31 -8.29 8.96 -8.82
N ASN A 32 -6.97 8.85 -8.75
CA ASN A 32 -6.25 8.07 -7.75
C ASN A 32 -6.54 8.61 -6.35
N LEU A 33 -6.57 9.94 -6.18
CA LEU A 33 -6.94 10.55 -4.91
C LEU A 33 -8.36 10.14 -4.49
N VAL A 34 -9.34 10.20 -5.40
CA VAL A 34 -10.72 9.76 -5.14
C VAL A 34 -10.78 8.28 -4.74
N VAL A 35 -10.04 7.41 -5.43
CA VAL A 35 -9.99 5.97 -5.11
C VAL A 35 -9.38 5.73 -3.72
N ILE A 36 -8.33 6.48 -3.38
CA ILE A 36 -7.65 6.39 -2.08
C ILE A 36 -8.57 6.83 -0.95
N GLU A 37 -9.27 7.95 -1.12
CA GLU A 37 -10.28 8.41 -0.16
C GLU A 37 -11.43 7.40 -0.03
N ALA A 38 -11.84 6.75 -1.12
CA ALA A 38 -12.91 5.75 -1.07
C ALA A 38 -12.54 4.53 -0.22
N PHE A 39 -11.35 3.95 -0.39
CA PHE A 39 -10.95 2.83 0.48
C PHE A 39 -10.58 3.30 1.89
N LEU A 40 -10.15 4.55 2.07
CA LEU A 40 -9.90 5.13 3.38
C LEU A 40 -11.19 5.21 4.20
N GLU A 41 -12.27 5.69 3.60
CA GLU A 41 -13.58 5.76 4.26
C GLU A 41 -14.16 4.37 4.56
N ALA A 42 -13.95 3.39 3.69
CA ALA A 42 -14.29 2.00 3.98
C ALA A 42 -13.46 1.44 5.15
N ALA A 43 -12.14 1.66 5.16
CA ALA A 43 -11.25 1.28 6.26
C ALA A 43 -11.71 1.90 7.60
N LYS A 44 -12.01 3.20 7.58
CA LYS A 44 -12.53 3.97 8.72
C LYS A 44 -13.82 3.36 9.27
N ARG A 45 -14.73 2.93 8.38
CA ARG A 45 -15.98 2.28 8.77
C ARG A 45 -15.76 0.93 9.42
N TYR A 46 -14.83 0.11 8.93
CA TYR A 46 -14.47 -1.17 9.53
C TYR A 46 -13.79 -0.99 10.89
N ALA A 47 -12.82 -0.09 10.99
CA ALA A 47 -12.14 0.23 12.25
C ALA A 47 -13.13 0.67 13.35
N ARG A 48 -14.08 1.57 13.03
CA ARG A 48 -15.20 1.94 13.93
C ARG A 48 -16.08 0.76 14.34
N GLY A 49 -16.15 -0.27 13.50
CA GLY A 49 -16.86 -1.52 13.79
C GLY A 49 -16.08 -2.52 14.65
N GLY A 50 -14.86 -2.17 15.07
CA GLY A 50 -13.96 -3.02 15.85
C GLY A 50 -13.22 -4.07 15.04
N TYR A 51 -12.95 -3.80 13.75
CA TYR A 51 -12.13 -4.66 12.90
C TYR A 51 -10.68 -4.17 12.88
N ASP A 52 -9.74 -5.11 12.90
CA ASP A 52 -8.37 -4.84 12.44
C ASP A 52 -8.38 -4.75 10.91
N VAL A 53 -7.93 -3.62 10.35
CA VAL A 53 -7.99 -3.34 8.92
C VAL A 53 -6.59 -3.43 8.33
N ILE A 54 -6.38 -4.37 7.40
CA ILE A 54 -5.17 -4.43 6.58
C ILE A 54 -5.50 -3.86 5.21
N VAL A 55 -4.97 -2.68 4.91
CA VAL A 55 -5.07 -2.08 3.57
C VAL A 55 -3.86 -2.53 2.76
N ASP A 56 -4.13 -3.33 1.74
CA ASP A 56 -3.11 -3.96 0.89
C ASP A 56 -3.11 -3.30 -0.49
N GLY A 57 -2.01 -2.60 -0.78
CA GLY A 57 -1.69 -2.08 -2.10
C GLY A 57 -0.72 -0.91 -2.05
N ILE A 58 -0.60 -0.22 -3.18
CA ILE A 58 0.40 0.84 -3.36
C ILE A 58 -0.11 2.14 -2.75
N VAL A 59 0.45 2.50 -1.59
CA VAL A 59 0.26 3.81 -0.95
C VAL A 59 1.63 4.45 -0.77
N GLY A 60 2.02 5.30 -1.71
CA GLY A 60 3.28 6.06 -1.62
C GLY A 60 3.17 7.27 -0.68
N PRO A 61 4.30 7.88 -0.26
CA PRO A 61 4.31 9.06 0.60
C PRO A 61 3.46 10.23 0.10
N TRP A 62 3.32 10.38 -1.23
CA TRP A 62 2.52 11.40 -1.90
C TRP A 62 1.01 11.25 -1.68
N PHE A 63 0.54 10.12 -1.16
CA PHE A 63 -0.85 9.89 -0.79
C PHE A 63 -1.08 9.66 0.71
N LEU A 64 -0.10 9.99 1.57
CA LEU A 64 -0.21 9.78 3.01
C LEU A 64 -1.00 10.86 3.76
N GLU A 65 -1.29 12.02 3.16
CA GLU A 65 -2.00 13.09 3.89
C GLU A 65 -3.40 12.69 4.36
N PRO A 66 -4.25 12.01 3.56
CA PRO A 66 -5.54 11.52 4.03
C PRO A 66 -5.42 10.56 5.23
N TRP A 67 -4.36 9.75 5.27
CA TRP A 67 -4.08 8.83 6.39
C TRP A 67 -3.63 9.57 7.64
N ARG A 68 -2.78 10.59 7.50
CA ARG A 68 -2.40 11.47 8.63
C ARG A 68 -3.60 12.24 9.18
N ALA A 69 -4.57 12.59 8.33
CA ALA A 69 -5.82 13.18 8.78
C ALA A 69 -6.60 12.23 9.70
N LEU A 70 -6.63 10.92 9.42
CA LEU A 70 -7.23 9.95 10.34
C LEU A 70 -6.48 9.86 11.69
N VAL A 71 -5.16 9.96 11.69
CA VAL A 71 -4.39 9.98 12.96
C VAL A 71 -4.82 11.16 13.84
N ARG A 72 -5.10 12.32 13.23
CA ARG A 72 -5.65 13.50 13.94
C ARG A 72 -7.09 13.32 14.42
N GLU A 73 -7.80 12.30 13.91
CA GLU A 73 -9.12 11.86 14.38
C GLU A 73 -9.04 10.70 15.40
N ASP A 74 -7.87 10.50 16.04
CA ASP A 74 -7.60 9.45 17.03
C ASP A 74 -7.64 8.01 16.49
N TYR A 75 -7.39 7.81 15.19
CA TYR A 75 -7.16 6.47 14.64
C TYR A 75 -5.69 6.04 14.80
N GLU A 76 -5.48 4.81 15.25
CA GLU A 76 -4.17 4.17 15.20
C GLU A 76 -3.91 3.66 13.78
N VAL A 77 -2.97 4.29 13.08
CA VAL A 77 -2.60 3.93 11.69
C VAL A 77 -1.14 3.50 11.66
N HIS A 78 -0.89 2.28 11.20
CA HIS A 78 0.46 1.77 10.96
C HIS A 78 0.78 1.79 9.46
N TYR A 79 1.84 2.49 9.07
CA TYR A 79 2.33 2.51 7.71
C TYR A 79 3.57 1.62 7.58
N ILE A 80 3.49 0.61 6.71
CA ILE A 80 4.56 -0.39 6.51
C ILE A 80 4.80 -0.55 5.03
N VAL A 81 6.06 -0.47 4.61
CA VAL A 81 6.47 -0.72 3.23
C VAL A 81 7.22 -2.04 3.18
N LEU A 82 6.71 -3.01 2.42
CA LEU A 82 7.44 -4.23 2.11
C LEU A 82 8.28 -3.97 0.87
N ARG A 83 9.61 -3.90 1.04
CA ARG A 83 10.54 -3.69 -0.06
C ARG A 83 11.31 -4.97 -0.32
N ALA A 84 11.52 -5.28 -1.59
CA ALA A 84 12.41 -6.34 -2.05
C ALA A 84 13.41 -5.74 -3.04
N SER A 85 14.43 -6.50 -3.40
CA SER A 85 15.38 -6.12 -4.45
C SER A 85 14.65 -5.85 -5.76
N LYS A 86 15.22 -5.00 -6.62
CA LYS A 86 14.65 -4.70 -7.94
C LYS A 86 14.45 -5.98 -8.74
N GLU A 87 15.43 -6.89 -8.69
CA GLU A 87 15.40 -8.18 -9.37
C GLU A 87 14.23 -9.05 -8.91
N GLU A 88 14.07 -9.23 -7.60
CA GLU A 88 13.01 -10.07 -7.04
C GLU A 88 11.62 -9.44 -7.25
N THR A 89 11.52 -8.11 -7.13
CA THR A 89 10.28 -7.37 -7.43
C THR A 89 9.88 -7.54 -8.89
N MET A 90 10.83 -7.40 -9.82
CA MET A 90 10.60 -7.57 -11.25
C MET A 90 10.18 -9.00 -11.60
N LYS A 91 10.88 -9.99 -11.04
CA LYS A 91 10.53 -11.41 -11.21
C LYS A 91 9.08 -11.67 -10.79
N ARG A 92 8.69 -11.25 -9.59
CA ARG A 92 7.33 -11.41 -9.07
C ARG A 92 6.27 -10.65 -9.87
N ALA A 93 6.61 -9.48 -10.41
CA ALA A 93 5.67 -8.64 -11.13
C ALA A 93 5.43 -9.13 -12.56
N VAL A 94 6.47 -9.56 -13.29
CA VAL A 94 6.36 -10.05 -14.68
C VAL A 94 5.57 -11.36 -14.77
N GLU A 95 5.58 -12.18 -13.71
CA GLU A 95 4.75 -13.38 -13.61
C GLU A 95 3.25 -13.07 -13.47
N ARG A 96 2.86 -11.81 -13.19
CA ARG A 96 1.46 -11.39 -13.08
C ARG A 96 0.91 -10.95 -14.45
N SER A 97 -0.23 -11.52 -14.84
CA SER A 97 -0.90 -11.28 -16.13
C SER A 97 -1.81 -10.04 -16.17
N LYS A 98 -1.56 -9.01 -15.35
CA LYS A 98 -2.43 -7.82 -15.23
C LYS A 98 -2.25 -6.78 -16.35
N LEU A 99 -1.03 -6.59 -16.84
CA LEU A 99 -0.67 -5.64 -17.90
C LEU A 99 0.18 -6.34 -18.96
N ASP A 100 0.33 -5.73 -20.14
CA ASP A 100 1.32 -6.22 -21.08
C ASP A 100 2.73 -6.10 -20.48
N ARG A 101 3.62 -7.00 -20.93
CA ARG A 101 4.95 -7.15 -20.32
C ARG A 101 5.76 -5.85 -20.32
N LYS A 102 5.64 -5.02 -21.36
CA LYS A 102 6.45 -3.81 -21.48
C LYS A 102 6.00 -2.77 -20.46
N THR A 103 4.70 -2.48 -20.42
CA THR A 103 4.13 -1.52 -19.46
C THR A 103 4.31 -1.98 -18.02
N ASN A 104 4.22 -3.29 -17.75
CA ASN A 104 4.46 -3.83 -16.42
C ASN A 104 5.91 -3.61 -15.96
N VAL A 105 6.90 -3.83 -16.83
CA VAL A 105 8.31 -3.57 -16.53
C VAL A 105 8.54 -2.09 -16.23
N GLU A 106 8.12 -1.19 -17.13
CA GLU A 106 8.31 0.26 -16.97
C GLU A 106 7.65 0.79 -15.67
N LEU A 107 6.47 0.27 -15.33
CA LEU A 107 5.78 0.61 -14.09
C LEU A 107 6.55 0.14 -12.86
N VAL A 108 7.01 -1.11 -12.85
CA VAL A 108 7.76 -1.67 -11.73
C VAL A 108 9.07 -0.92 -11.52
N GLU A 109 9.77 -0.56 -12.59
CA GLU A 109 11.01 0.24 -12.47
C GLU A 109 10.74 1.60 -11.84
N THR A 110 9.73 2.32 -12.36
CA THR A 110 9.36 3.65 -11.86
C THR A 110 8.93 3.59 -10.40
N MET A 111 8.05 2.65 -10.03
CA MET A 111 7.57 2.50 -8.66
C MET A 111 8.69 2.08 -7.72
N TRP A 112 9.52 1.11 -8.11
CA TRP A 112 10.62 0.63 -7.27
C TRP A 112 11.58 1.78 -6.92
N GLU A 113 11.94 2.64 -7.88
CA GLU A 113 12.79 3.80 -7.64
C GLU A 113 12.16 4.79 -6.66
N GLN A 114 10.86 5.08 -6.79
CA GLN A 114 10.14 5.95 -5.85
C GLN A 114 10.11 5.37 -4.43
N PHE A 115 9.90 4.05 -4.29
CA PHE A 115 9.89 3.36 -3.00
C PHE A 115 11.29 3.06 -2.43
N CYS A 116 12.36 3.39 -3.15
CA CYS A 116 13.73 3.40 -2.66
C CYS A 116 14.17 4.73 -2.04
N ASN A 117 13.33 5.77 -2.14
CA ASN A 117 13.62 7.09 -1.60
C ASN A 117 12.42 7.64 -0.82
N LEU A 118 12.14 7.03 0.33
CA LEU A 118 10.96 7.36 1.16
C LEU A 118 11.24 8.45 2.21
N GLY A 119 12.46 8.98 2.27
CA GLY A 119 12.86 10.01 3.22
C GLY A 119 12.66 9.55 4.67
N ILE A 120 11.83 10.27 5.43
CA ILE A 120 11.54 9.93 6.83
C ILE A 120 10.87 8.55 7.00
N TYR A 121 10.21 8.04 5.96
CA TYR A 121 9.51 6.75 6.01
C TYR A 121 10.42 5.56 5.66
N GLU A 122 11.73 5.76 5.48
CA GLU A 122 12.67 4.63 5.38
C GLU A 122 12.66 3.77 6.66
N SER A 123 12.38 4.36 7.83
CA SER A 123 12.16 3.59 9.07
C SER A 123 10.94 2.68 9.00
N ASN A 124 9.99 2.93 8.09
CA ASN A 124 8.78 2.14 7.88
C ASN A 124 8.99 0.95 6.94
N VAL A 125 10.16 0.84 6.30
CA VAL A 125 10.49 -0.27 5.39
C VAL A 125 10.83 -1.56 6.14
N ILE A 126 10.28 -2.69 5.67
CA ILE A 126 10.74 -4.04 5.97
C ILE A 126 11.34 -4.59 4.68
N GLU A 127 12.62 -4.93 4.72
CA GLU A 127 13.30 -5.55 3.59
C GLU A 127 13.02 -7.06 3.58
N THR A 128 12.45 -7.55 2.48
CA THR A 128 11.83 -8.86 2.37
C THR A 128 12.45 -9.74 1.29
N THR A 129 13.54 -9.30 0.63
CA THR A 129 14.18 -10.05 -0.46
C THR A 129 14.41 -11.52 -0.13
N THR A 130 14.95 -11.80 1.07
CA THR A 130 15.31 -13.16 1.48
C THR A 130 14.31 -13.79 2.45
N TYR A 131 13.21 -13.10 2.74
CA TYR A 131 12.25 -13.57 3.74
C TYR A 131 11.32 -14.64 3.15
N SER A 132 11.11 -15.69 3.93
CA SER A 132 9.91 -16.53 3.83
C SER A 132 8.65 -15.73 4.23
N ILE A 133 7.49 -16.29 3.92
CA ILE A 133 6.20 -15.70 4.31
C ILE A 133 6.11 -15.56 5.84
N GLN A 134 6.59 -16.57 6.58
CA GLN A 134 6.56 -16.57 8.04
C GLN A 134 7.46 -15.47 8.63
N GLU A 135 8.65 -15.28 8.07
CA GLU A 135 9.57 -14.21 8.49
C GLU A 135 8.98 -12.82 8.19
N ALA A 136 8.38 -12.63 7.01
CA ALA A 136 7.70 -11.38 6.67
C ALA A 136 6.53 -11.08 7.63
N VAL A 137 5.70 -12.09 7.94
CA VAL A 137 4.60 -11.95 8.90
C VAL A 137 5.12 -11.62 10.30
N PHE A 138 6.21 -12.26 10.74
CA PHE A 138 6.82 -11.97 12.04
C PHE A 138 7.33 -10.53 12.09
N ALA A 139 8.07 -10.08 11.08
CA ALA A 139 8.61 -8.73 11.01
C ALA A 139 7.50 -7.65 11.01
N VAL A 140 6.41 -7.89 10.28
CA VAL A 140 5.23 -6.98 10.30
C VAL A 140 4.66 -6.88 11.71
N LYS A 141 4.45 -8.01 12.39
CA LYS A 141 3.91 -8.04 13.76
C LYS A 141 4.83 -7.33 14.76
N GLU A 142 6.14 -7.56 14.67
CA GLU A 142 7.14 -6.89 15.52
C GLU A 142 7.14 -5.37 15.30
N LYS A 143 7.00 -4.93 14.05
CA LYS A 143 7.00 -3.51 13.73
C LYS A 143 5.75 -2.78 14.22
N ILE A 144 4.60 -3.45 14.18
CA ILE A 144 3.35 -2.97 14.78
C ILE A 144 3.49 -2.93 16.31
N SER A 145 3.95 -4.01 16.95
CA SER A 145 4.01 -4.09 18.41
C SER A 145 5.04 -3.13 19.04
N SER A 146 6.11 -2.80 18.33
CA SER A 146 7.10 -1.80 18.76
C SER A 146 6.64 -0.35 18.54
N GLY A 147 5.54 -0.12 17.81
CA GLY A 147 5.09 1.22 17.41
C GLY A 147 5.98 1.88 16.36
N ALA A 148 6.97 1.17 15.82
CA ALA A 148 7.91 1.71 14.82
C ALA A 148 7.25 2.00 13.46
N ALA A 149 6.07 1.41 13.21
CA ALA A 149 5.26 1.69 12.03
C ALA A 149 4.20 2.78 12.24
N LEU A 150 4.05 3.33 13.45
CA LEU A 150 2.99 4.27 13.75
C LEU A 150 3.14 5.54 12.90
N LEU A 151 2.08 5.88 12.16
CA LEU A 151 2.03 7.09 11.37
C LEU A 151 1.80 8.29 12.29
N SER A 152 2.57 9.36 12.07
CA SER A 152 2.46 10.64 12.80
C SER A 152 1.97 11.77 11.90
#